data_AF-A0A7S2LXS2-F1
#
_entry.id   AF-A0A7S2LXS2-F1
#
_cell.length_a   1.000
_cell.length_b   1.000
_cell.length_c   1.000
_cell.angle_alpha   90.00
_cell.angle_beta   90.00
_cell.angle_gamma   90.00
#
_symmetry.space_group_name_H-M   'P 1'
#
loop_
_entity.id
_entity.type
_entity.pdbx_description
1 polymer ?
#
loop_
_entity_poly.entity_id
_entity_poly.type
_entity_poly.pdbx_seq_one_letter_code
_entity_poly.pdbx_strand_id
1 'polypeptide(L)'
;HCKSLTSINLPSAKIIGGTVFKYCTALTDVKFGNKLERIERCAFIGCRSLRRITLPLKDNMITRDDIFEGCGNLEHLDLVGGIHETVAALQLEEWKNDLNEEIDSINQILPNAPAGTDSYMGEKAMVIRTWIRSVLRKII
;
A
#
# COMPACT_ATOMS: atom_id res chain seq x y z
N HIS A 1 -5.67 -18.64 0.94
CA HIS A 1 -5.24 -19.54 -0.17
C HIS A 1 -6.18 -19.44 -1.37
N CYS A 2 -6.25 -18.28 -2.01
CA CYS A 2 -7.05 -18.10 -3.24
C CYS A 2 -6.12 -18.32 -4.46
N LYS A 3 -6.20 -19.51 -5.07
CA LYS A 3 -5.27 -19.90 -6.15
C LYS A 3 -5.58 -19.27 -7.51
N SER A 4 -6.79 -18.77 -7.70
CA SER A 4 -7.25 -18.17 -8.97
C SER A 4 -7.62 -16.69 -8.85
N LEU A 5 -7.52 -16.12 -7.64
CA LEU A 5 -7.84 -14.72 -7.42
C LEU A 5 -6.68 -13.86 -7.91
N THR A 6 -6.88 -13.19 -9.05
CA THR A 6 -5.86 -12.37 -9.70
C THR A 6 -5.95 -10.91 -9.31
N SER A 7 -7.14 -10.38 -9.05
CA SER A 7 -7.33 -9.00 -8.61
C SER A 7 -8.41 -8.87 -7.55
N ILE A 8 -8.27 -7.84 -6.71
CA ILE A 8 -9.22 -7.47 -5.67
C ILE A 8 -9.57 -6.00 -5.82
N ASN A 9 -10.87 -5.68 -5.77
CA ASN A 9 -11.37 -4.31 -5.71
C ASN A 9 -12.34 -4.17 -4.52
N LEU A 10 -11.94 -3.40 -3.50
CA LEU A 10 -12.65 -3.23 -2.24
C LEU A 10 -12.85 -1.72 -1.94
N PRO A 11 -13.75 -1.05 -2.66
CA PRO A 11 -13.91 0.41 -2.57
C PRO A 11 -14.55 0.89 -1.26
N SER A 12 -15.28 0.01 -0.57
CA SER A 12 -15.98 0.34 0.69
C SER A 12 -15.42 -0.39 1.92
N ALA A 13 -14.35 -1.16 1.77
CA ALA A 13 -13.73 -1.84 2.90
C ALA A 13 -13.12 -0.83 3.86
N LYS A 14 -13.45 -0.96 5.15
CA LYS A 14 -12.85 -0.17 6.23
C LYS A 14 -11.67 -0.87 6.89
N ILE A 15 -11.79 -2.19 7.07
CA ILE A 15 -10.79 -3.01 7.75
C ILE A 15 -10.53 -4.24 6.90
N ILE A 16 -9.26 -4.55 6.69
CA ILE A 16 -8.83 -5.83 6.12
C ILE A 16 -8.30 -6.69 7.25
N GLY A 17 -9.04 -7.76 7.56
CA GLY A 17 -8.71 -8.67 8.64
C GLY A 17 -7.38 -9.38 8.45
N GLY A 18 -6.82 -9.85 9.56
CA GLY A 18 -5.54 -10.56 9.53
C GLY A 18 -5.61 -11.83 8.69
N THR A 19 -4.54 -12.12 7.92
CA THR A 19 -4.39 -13.33 7.08
C THR A 19 -5.42 -13.55 5.96
N VAL A 20 -6.36 -12.63 5.71
CA VAL A 20 -7.49 -12.85 4.79
C VAL A 20 -7.03 -13.20 3.37
N PHE A 21 -5.94 -12.60 2.88
CA PHE A 21 -5.37 -12.89 1.57
C PHE A 21 -4.04 -13.65 1.65
N LYS A 22 -3.75 -14.31 2.78
CA LYS A 22 -2.51 -15.08 2.96
C LYS A 22 -2.36 -16.14 1.86
N TYR A 23 -1.18 -16.17 1.26
CA TYR A 23 -0.77 -17.07 0.17
C TYR A 23 -1.70 -17.04 -1.05
N CYS A 24 -2.27 -15.89 -1.39
CA CYS A 24 -2.92 -15.70 -2.68
C CYS A 24 -1.86 -15.47 -3.75
N THR A 25 -1.19 -16.55 -4.17
CA THR A 25 -0.02 -16.50 -5.04
C THR A 25 -0.31 -16.04 -6.46
N ALA A 26 -1.58 -16.04 -6.90
CA ALA A 26 -2.00 -15.51 -8.20
C ALA A 26 -2.42 -14.04 -8.15
N LEU A 27 -2.56 -13.44 -6.95
CA LEU A 27 -3.02 -12.08 -6.78
C LEU A 27 -1.95 -11.11 -7.28
N THR A 28 -2.26 -10.31 -8.29
CA THR A 28 -1.37 -9.32 -8.90
C THR A 28 -1.73 -7.89 -8.53
N ASP A 29 -3.01 -7.62 -8.26
CA ASP A 29 -3.55 -6.28 -8.10
C ASP A 29 -4.53 -6.18 -6.93
N VAL A 30 -4.33 -5.19 -6.06
CA VAL A 30 -5.25 -4.92 -4.94
C VAL A 30 -5.62 -3.44 -4.94
N LYS A 31 -6.91 -3.15 -5.03
CA LYS A 31 -7.44 -1.78 -5.01
C LYS A 31 -8.35 -1.58 -3.81
N PHE A 32 -8.00 -0.62 -2.96
CA PHE A 32 -8.85 -0.17 -1.87
C PHE A 32 -9.48 1.19 -2.18
N GLY A 33 -10.56 1.52 -1.48
CA GLY A 33 -11.17 2.84 -1.51
C GLY A 33 -10.71 3.77 -0.39
N ASN A 34 -11.14 5.03 -0.46
CA ASN A 34 -10.84 6.08 0.53
C ASN A 34 -11.37 5.77 1.94
N LYS A 35 -12.29 4.81 2.08
CA LYS A 35 -12.85 4.37 3.36
C LYS A 35 -11.96 3.42 4.13
N LEU A 36 -10.88 2.91 3.54
CA LEU A 36 -9.95 2.03 4.26
C LEU A 36 -9.31 2.77 5.43
N GLU A 37 -9.34 2.15 6.59
CA GLU A 37 -8.83 2.66 7.87
C GLU A 37 -7.67 1.81 8.37
N ARG A 38 -7.73 0.48 8.20
CA ARG A 38 -6.72 -0.43 8.74
C ARG A 38 -6.52 -1.69 7.90
N ILE A 39 -5.27 -2.09 7.72
CA ILE A 39 -4.87 -3.43 7.27
C ILE A 39 -4.23 -4.15 8.45
N GLU A 40 -4.78 -5.31 8.78
CA GLU A 40 -4.32 -6.10 9.93
C GLU A 40 -3.17 -7.04 9.57
N ARG A 41 -2.59 -7.62 10.62
CA ARG A 41 -1.37 -8.43 10.58
C ARG A 41 -1.47 -9.56 9.54
N CYS A 42 -0.39 -9.74 8.80
CA CYS A 42 -0.24 -10.82 7.83
C CYS A 42 -1.25 -10.86 6.67
N ALA A 43 -2.03 -9.78 6.42
CA ALA A 43 -3.14 -9.82 5.47
C ALA A 43 -2.75 -10.29 4.06
N PHE A 44 -1.55 -9.94 3.58
CA PHE A 44 -1.04 -10.26 2.24
C PHE A 44 0.20 -11.15 2.24
N ILE A 45 0.52 -11.84 3.34
CA ILE A 45 1.74 -12.65 3.42
C ILE A 45 1.79 -13.69 2.30
N GLY A 46 2.94 -13.75 1.61
CA GLY A 46 3.22 -14.72 0.57
C GLY A 46 2.39 -14.53 -0.71
N CYS A 47 1.79 -13.35 -0.92
CA CYS A 47 1.21 -12.96 -2.20
C CYS A 47 2.32 -12.67 -3.21
N ARG A 48 3.02 -13.72 -3.65
CA ARG A 48 4.26 -13.63 -4.45
C ARG A 48 4.08 -12.90 -5.79
N SER A 49 2.88 -12.91 -6.37
CA SER A 49 2.61 -12.23 -7.64
C SER A 49 2.09 -10.80 -7.47
N LEU A 50 1.89 -10.32 -6.25
CA LEU A 50 1.32 -9.00 -5.99
C LEU A 50 2.30 -7.94 -6.49
N ARG A 51 1.88 -7.18 -7.50
CA ARG A 51 2.68 -6.15 -8.17
C ARG A 51 2.22 -4.75 -7.84
N ARG A 52 0.90 -4.56 -7.76
CA ARG A 52 0.26 -3.27 -7.57
C ARG A 52 -0.66 -3.26 -6.37
N ILE A 53 -0.57 -2.20 -5.60
CA ILE A 53 -1.53 -1.92 -4.54
C ILE A 53 -1.95 -0.45 -4.54
N THR A 54 -3.26 -0.22 -4.46
CA THR A 54 -3.83 1.13 -4.33
C THR A 54 -4.38 1.32 -2.91
N LEU A 55 -3.86 2.31 -2.18
CA LEU A 55 -4.16 2.58 -0.77
C LEU A 55 -4.59 4.04 -0.55
N PRO A 56 -5.39 4.39 0.47
CA PRO A 56 -5.64 5.80 0.78
C PRO A 56 -4.44 6.45 1.47
N LEU A 57 -4.28 7.77 1.30
CA LEU A 57 -3.29 8.55 2.04
C LEU A 57 -3.78 8.83 3.47
N LYS A 58 -3.53 7.88 4.39
CA LYS A 58 -3.89 7.99 5.82
C LYS A 58 -2.79 7.47 6.71
N ASP A 59 -2.56 8.17 7.83
CA ASP A 59 -1.62 7.70 8.84
C ASP A 59 -2.14 6.41 9.50
N ASN A 60 -1.21 5.59 10.01
CA ASN A 60 -1.48 4.38 10.78
C ASN A 60 -2.38 3.32 10.14
N MET A 61 -2.65 3.40 8.84
CA MET A 61 -3.37 2.34 8.12
C MET A 61 -2.60 1.02 8.07
N ILE A 62 -1.27 1.10 7.90
CA ILE A 62 -0.33 -0.03 7.96
C ILE A 62 0.36 0.05 9.32
N THR A 63 -0.05 -0.81 10.25
CA THR A 63 0.46 -0.79 11.63
C THR A 63 1.57 -1.81 11.88
N ARG A 64 1.72 -2.80 10.99
CA ARG A 64 2.67 -3.91 11.12
C ARG A 64 3.49 -4.05 9.85
N ASP A 65 4.74 -4.45 10.03
CA ASP A 65 5.70 -4.55 8.93
C ASP A 65 5.62 -5.92 8.22
N ASP A 66 4.93 -6.90 8.80
CA ASP A 66 4.76 -8.24 8.23
C ASP A 66 3.61 -8.36 7.22
N ILE A 67 2.87 -7.28 6.95
CA ILE A 67 1.66 -7.32 6.10
C ILE A 67 1.97 -7.79 4.67
N PHE A 68 3.12 -7.41 4.14
CA PHE A 68 3.61 -7.75 2.79
C PHE A 68 4.82 -8.70 2.80
N GLU A 69 5.04 -9.45 3.88
CA GLU A 69 6.14 -10.42 3.94
C GLU A 69 5.99 -11.47 2.83
N GLY A 70 7.04 -11.71 2.05
CA GLY A 70 7.01 -12.60 0.90
C GLY A 70 6.29 -12.06 -0.35
N CYS A 71 5.88 -10.79 -0.38
CA CYS A 71 5.38 -10.09 -1.57
C CYS A 71 6.54 -9.54 -2.41
N GLY A 72 7.39 -10.44 -2.93
CA GLY A 72 8.63 -10.03 -3.61
C GLY A 72 8.42 -9.17 -4.87
N ASN A 73 7.31 -9.35 -5.58
CA ASN A 73 7.03 -8.63 -6.81
C ASN A 73 6.31 -7.30 -6.62
N LEU A 74 6.06 -6.86 -5.37
CA LEU A 74 5.36 -5.60 -5.12
C LEU A 74 6.29 -4.45 -5.53
N GLU A 75 5.97 -3.84 -6.66
CA GLU A 75 6.80 -2.88 -7.38
C GLU A 75 6.14 -1.51 -7.47
N HIS A 76 4.81 -1.46 -7.38
CA HIS A 76 4.06 -0.25 -7.64
C HIS A 76 2.97 0.00 -6.61
N LEU A 77 2.93 1.23 -6.13
CA LEU A 77 2.01 1.76 -5.15
C LEU A 77 1.27 2.95 -5.75
N ASP A 78 -0.05 2.89 -5.68
CA ASP A 78 -0.94 3.99 -6.03
C ASP A 78 -1.68 4.50 -4.80
N LEU A 79 -2.13 5.76 -4.85
CA LEU A 79 -3.01 6.32 -3.85
C LEU A 79 -4.44 6.49 -4.35
N VAL A 80 -5.41 5.95 -3.61
CA VAL A 80 -6.84 6.25 -3.84
C VAL A 80 -7.21 7.53 -3.11
N GLY A 81 -7.98 8.39 -3.77
CA GLY A 81 -8.33 9.68 -3.21
C GLY A 81 -7.12 10.59 -3.08
N GLY A 82 -6.11 10.41 -3.96
CA GLY A 82 -5.09 11.42 -4.21
C GLY A 82 -5.77 12.77 -4.29
N ILE A 83 -5.22 13.74 -3.54
CA ILE A 83 -5.87 15.02 -3.25
C ILE A 83 -7.02 14.79 -2.27
N HIS A 84 -6.75 14.99 -0.98
CA HIS A 84 -7.80 15.18 0.03
C HIS A 84 -8.88 16.11 -0.56
N GLU A 85 -10.17 15.92 -0.26
CA GLU A 85 -11.20 16.91 -0.63
C GLU A 85 -10.75 18.35 -0.28
N THR A 86 -9.89 18.50 0.74
CA THR A 86 -9.21 19.72 1.14
C THR A 86 -8.19 20.27 0.13
N VAL A 87 -7.34 19.45 -0.51
CA VAL A 87 -6.38 19.95 -1.50
C VAL A 87 -7.08 20.25 -2.83
N ALA A 88 -8.13 19.48 -3.19
CA ALA A 88 -8.93 19.70 -4.39
C ALA A 88 -9.75 20.98 -4.24
N ALA A 89 -10.28 21.22 -3.03
CA ALA A 89 -10.98 22.45 -2.68
C ALA A 89 -10.08 23.70 -2.65
N LEU A 90 -8.75 23.53 -2.49
CA LEU A 90 -7.80 24.65 -2.36
C LEU A 90 -7.00 24.95 -3.63
N GLN A 91 -7.25 24.27 -4.75
CA GLN A 91 -6.58 24.51 -6.05
C GLN A 91 -5.03 24.49 -6.00
N LEU A 92 -4.44 23.68 -5.14
CA LEU A 92 -2.98 23.57 -5.01
C LEU A 92 -2.40 22.62 -6.08
N GLU A 93 -2.33 23.07 -7.34
CA GLU A 93 -1.74 22.29 -8.44
C GLU A 93 -0.25 21.97 -8.21
N GLU A 94 0.49 22.84 -7.52
CA GLU A 94 1.88 22.60 -7.14
C GLU A 94 2.02 21.36 -6.25
N TRP A 95 1.16 21.24 -5.23
CA TRP A 95 1.20 20.12 -4.31
C TRP A 95 0.86 18.77 -4.97
N LYS A 96 0.03 18.78 -6.02
CA LYS A 96 -0.26 17.55 -6.80
C LYS A 96 0.99 17.03 -7.50
N ASN A 97 1.79 17.92 -8.06
CA ASN A 97 3.02 17.55 -8.75
C ASN A 97 4.03 17.00 -7.73
N ASP A 98 4.21 17.67 -6.60
CA ASP A 98 5.09 17.20 -5.52
C ASP A 98 4.68 15.81 -5.00
N LEU A 99 3.37 15.56 -4.84
CA LEU A 99 2.87 14.24 -4.42
C LEU A 99 3.15 13.17 -5.48
N ASN A 100 2.98 13.48 -6.77
CA ASN A 100 3.29 12.55 -7.85
C ASN A 100 4.78 12.23 -7.89
N GLU A 101 5.66 13.21 -7.69
CA GLU A 101 7.11 13.01 -7.60
C GLU A 101 7.51 12.11 -6.40
N GLU A 102 6.81 12.25 -5.26
CA GLU A 102 6.97 11.37 -4.11
C GLU A 102 6.47 9.94 -4.39
N ILE A 103 5.35 9.79 -5.11
CA ILE A 103 4.84 8.49 -5.57
C ILE A 103 5.85 7.82 -6.52
N ASP A 104 6.42 8.59 -7.44
CA ASP A 104 7.44 8.08 -8.35
C ASP A 104 8.69 7.64 -7.59
N SER A 105 9.12 8.43 -6.60
CA SER A 105 10.26 8.10 -5.74
C SER A 105 10.06 6.77 -5.01
N ILE A 106 8.88 6.54 -4.42
CA ILE A 106 8.60 5.26 -3.73
C ILE A 106 8.49 4.09 -4.70
N ASN A 107 7.96 4.31 -5.91
CA ASN A 107 7.88 3.30 -6.97
C ASN A 107 9.26 2.92 -7.55
N GLN A 108 10.29 3.74 -7.38
CA GLN A 108 11.68 3.37 -7.67
C GLN A 108 12.35 2.60 -6.52
N ILE A 109 11.91 2.82 -5.27
CA ILE A 109 12.47 2.16 -4.08
C ILE A 109 11.84 0.77 -3.86
N LEU A 110 10.53 0.65 -4.01
CA LEU A 110 9.77 -0.57 -3.72
C LEU A 110 10.29 -1.82 -4.44
N PRO A 111 10.60 -1.79 -5.75
CA PRO A 111 11.14 -2.96 -6.46
C PRO A 111 12.46 -3.47 -5.86
N ASN A 112 13.26 -2.55 -5.31
CA ASN A 112 14.58 -2.83 -4.75
C ASN A 112 14.52 -3.21 -3.26
N ALA A 113 13.41 -2.93 -2.57
CA ALA A 113 13.22 -3.35 -1.20
C ALA A 113 13.07 -4.89 -1.14
N PRO A 114 13.83 -5.57 -0.25
CA PRO A 114 13.80 -7.02 -0.16
C PRO A 114 12.41 -7.52 0.23
N ALA A 115 12.08 -8.71 -0.26
CA ALA A 115 10.77 -9.32 -0.07
C ALA A 115 10.48 -9.70 1.40
N GLY A 116 11.50 -9.72 2.27
CA GLY A 116 11.47 -10.37 3.59
C GLY A 116 11.33 -11.88 3.40
N THR A 117 12.43 -12.62 3.51
CA THR A 117 12.45 -14.07 3.26
C THR A 117 12.57 -14.91 4.54
N ASP A 118 12.87 -14.29 5.68
CA ASP A 118 13.32 -14.98 6.88
C ASP A 118 13.23 -14.08 8.13
N SER A 119 12.16 -14.27 8.91
CA SER A 119 12.04 -13.95 10.35
C SER A 119 12.20 -12.52 10.86
N TYR A 120 12.62 -11.53 10.06
CA TYR A 120 12.69 -10.14 10.50
C TYR A 120 12.10 -9.20 9.43
N MET A 121 10.98 -8.55 9.81
CA MET A 121 10.36 -7.35 9.23
C MET A 121 10.21 -7.30 7.70
N GLY A 122 8.96 -7.28 7.20
CA GLY A 122 8.68 -6.99 5.80
C GLY A 122 9.05 -5.55 5.45
N GLU A 123 10.24 -5.38 4.86
CA GLU A 123 10.80 -4.06 4.52
C GLU A 123 9.90 -3.26 3.57
N LYS A 124 9.20 -3.92 2.65
CA LYS A 124 8.22 -3.25 1.78
C LYS A 124 7.11 -2.55 2.57
N ALA A 125 6.59 -3.17 3.64
CA ALA A 125 5.56 -2.54 4.47
C ALA A 125 6.12 -1.35 5.26
N MET A 126 7.37 -1.46 5.75
CA MET A 126 8.07 -0.37 6.42
C MET A 126 8.30 0.81 5.48
N VAL A 127 8.75 0.55 4.25
CA VAL A 127 8.98 1.53 3.19
C VAL A 127 7.69 2.30 2.87
N ILE A 128 6.59 1.59 2.61
CA ILE A 128 5.27 2.21 2.35
C ILE A 128 4.82 3.06 3.54
N ARG A 129 4.89 2.52 4.77
CA ARG A 129 4.45 3.22 5.97
C ARG A 129 5.27 4.48 6.24
N THR A 130 6.59 4.40 6.08
CA THR A 130 7.51 5.52 6.30
C THR A 130 7.28 6.62 5.27
N TRP A 131 7.09 6.23 4.01
CA TRP A 131 6.76 7.15 2.94
C TRP A 131 5.43 7.87 3.18
N ILE A 132 4.34 7.14 3.50
CA ILE A 132 3.03 7.75 3.82
C ILE A 132 3.17 8.79 4.94
N ARG A 133 3.93 8.47 6.00
CA ARG A 133 4.19 9.42 7.10
C ARG A 133 5.00 10.63 6.66
N SER A 134 6.00 10.44 5.81
CA SER A 134 6.80 11.53 5.25
C SER A 134 5.92 12.50 4.46
N VAL A 135 5.07 11.97 3.57
CA VAL A 135 4.11 12.74 2.78
C VAL A 135 3.14 13.50 3.69
N LEU A 136 2.53 12.83 4.68
CA LEU A 136 1.58 13.47 5.60
C LEU A 136 2.21 14.59 6.44
N ARG A 137 3.48 14.45 6.84
CA ARG A 137 4.22 15.51 7.56
C ARG A 137 4.48 16.77 6.72
N LYS A 138 4.47 16.66 5.39
CA LYS A 138 4.60 17.82 4.50
C LYS A 138 3.28 18.60 4.35
N ILE A 139 2.16 18.01 4.77
CA ILE A 139 0.80 18.58 4.62
C ILE A 139 0.34 19.33 5.89
N ILE A 140 0.77 18.87 7.07
CA ILE A 140 0.37 19.37 8.41
C ILE A 140 1.40 20.35 8.92
#